data_AF-A0A952KLC1-F1
#
_entry.id   AF-A0A952KLC1-F1
#
_cell.length_a   1.000
_cell.length_b   1.000
_cell.length_c   1.000
_cell.angle_alpha   90.00
_cell.angle_beta   90.00
_cell.angle_gamma   90.00
#
_symmetry.space_group_name_H-M   'P 1'
#
loop_
_entity.id
_entity.type
_entity.pdbx_description
1 polymer ?
#
loop_
_entity_poly.entity_id
_entity_poly.type
_entity_poly.pdbx_seq_one_letter_code
_entity_poly.pdbx_strand_id
1 'polypeptide(L)'
;MATYDFDAIVIGSGISGGWAAKELCEKGMKVLMLERGRMVEHRKDYITEGKGPWQLPYRGNLPPAEVERDYVMAKWGGANLTGQTHYYNNDRLNPIDFENSKPFRWVRPNQVGGKSLIWGRVALRWSHIDFEANKRDGHGSPWPVTYDEIAPWYSYVEKYAGIAGSKEGLEQLPDGEYQPPHPMNVAELWVKERLERAIPGRKLISTRTANMTEDKPEQGRARCQSRSMCARGCSFGAYFSTQSVTLPAARKTNNLTLLSDQVVTNLEYDPKTKRVTGVRVVDANTMQAHVYTSRIVFLCASAMASTQILLNSRLPGGERSFADSSGLLGHYIMDHAFRTSFWGTIPDAELS
;
A
#
# COMPACT_ATOMS: atom_id res chain seq x y z
N MET A 1 7.88 4.99 -36.55
CA MET A 1 7.93 4.88 -35.07
C MET A 1 7.24 3.58 -34.69
N ALA A 2 7.72 2.85 -33.68
CA ALA A 2 7.03 1.65 -33.22
C ALA A 2 5.61 2.02 -32.76
N THR A 3 4.60 1.32 -33.28
CA THR A 3 3.21 1.39 -32.82
C THR A 3 3.08 0.56 -31.54
N TYR A 4 2.73 1.21 -30.44
CA TYR A 4 2.48 0.57 -29.15
C TYR A 4 0.98 0.53 -28.86
N ASP A 5 0.53 -0.47 -28.11
CA ASP A 5 -0.87 -0.59 -27.68
C ASP A 5 -1.25 0.53 -26.70
N PHE A 6 -0.32 0.90 -25.81
CA PHE A 6 -0.48 1.92 -24.79
C PHE A 6 0.74 2.85 -24.70
N ASP A 7 0.55 4.06 -24.20
CA ASP A 7 1.67 4.96 -23.91
C ASP A 7 2.47 4.47 -22.68
N ALA A 8 1.76 3.96 -21.67
CA ALA A 8 2.37 3.37 -20.48
C ALA A 8 1.58 2.17 -19.96
N ILE A 9 2.29 1.20 -19.37
CA ILE A 9 1.72 0.09 -18.60
C ILE A 9 2.11 0.25 -17.13
N VAL A 10 1.13 0.16 -16.23
CA VAL A 10 1.32 0.13 -14.78
C VAL A 10 0.97 -1.27 -14.27
N ILE A 11 1.96 -1.97 -13.70
CA ILE A 11 1.78 -3.32 -13.18
C ILE A 11 1.49 -3.24 -11.68
N GLY A 12 0.29 -3.61 -11.26
CA GLY A 12 -0.19 -3.55 -9.89
C GLY A 12 -0.98 -2.27 -9.60
N SER A 13 -2.11 -2.41 -8.92
CA SER A 13 -3.05 -1.33 -8.63
C SER A 13 -3.00 -0.85 -7.17
N GLY A 14 -1.90 -1.15 -6.46
CA GLY A 14 -1.66 -0.69 -5.10
C GLY A 14 -1.52 0.84 -4.97
N ILE A 15 -0.96 1.32 -3.86
CA ILE A 15 -0.79 2.76 -3.62
C ILE A 15 0.07 3.40 -4.71
N SER A 16 1.26 2.83 -4.99
CA SER A 16 2.18 3.36 -6.01
C SER A 16 1.60 3.30 -7.42
N GLY A 17 0.97 2.17 -7.78
CA GLY A 17 0.34 2.01 -9.09
C GLY A 17 -0.85 2.95 -9.30
N GLY A 18 -1.65 3.16 -8.25
CA GLY A 18 -2.73 4.14 -8.24
C GLY A 18 -2.23 5.56 -8.53
N TRP A 19 -1.15 5.98 -7.86
CA TRP A 19 -0.51 7.27 -8.10
C TRP A 19 0.09 7.37 -9.51
N ALA A 20 0.85 6.36 -9.95
CA ALA A 20 1.44 6.36 -11.28
C ALA A 20 0.38 6.51 -12.38
N ALA A 21 -0.71 5.74 -12.31
CA ALA A 21 -1.78 5.85 -13.29
C ALA A 21 -2.50 7.20 -13.23
N LYS A 22 -2.77 7.75 -12.04
CA LYS A 22 -3.34 9.10 -11.92
C LYS A 22 -2.47 10.12 -12.66
N GLU A 23 -1.19 10.20 -12.31
CA GLU A 23 -0.29 11.22 -12.88
C GLU A 23 -0.11 11.06 -14.39
N LEU A 24 0.03 9.84 -14.89
CA LEU A 24 0.20 9.57 -16.32
C LEU A 24 -1.09 9.90 -17.10
N CYS A 25 -2.25 9.47 -16.60
CA CYS A 25 -3.54 9.72 -17.25
C CYS A 25 -3.89 11.21 -17.28
N GLU A 26 -3.66 11.95 -16.20
CA GLU A 26 -3.90 13.40 -16.13
C GLU A 26 -2.97 14.20 -17.04
N LYS A 27 -1.79 13.64 -17.36
CA LYS A 27 -0.87 14.17 -18.38
C LYS A 27 -1.22 13.73 -19.81
N GLY A 28 -2.37 13.08 -20.01
CA GLY A 28 -2.89 12.73 -21.33
C GLY A 28 -2.39 11.39 -21.90
N MET A 29 -1.66 10.60 -21.13
CA MET A 29 -1.14 9.30 -21.59
C MET A 29 -2.23 8.23 -21.51
N LYS A 30 -2.35 7.39 -22.55
CA LYS A 30 -3.15 6.17 -22.52
C LYS A 30 -2.45 5.12 -21.66
N VAL A 31 -3.05 4.77 -20.54
CA VAL A 31 -2.47 3.88 -19.53
C VAL A 31 -3.23 2.57 -19.47
N LEU A 32 -2.51 1.46 -19.53
CA LEU A 32 -3.02 0.16 -19.11
C LEU A 32 -2.56 -0.16 -17.68
N MET A 33 -3.50 -0.37 -16.77
CA MET A 33 -3.24 -0.89 -15.43
C MET A 33 -3.59 -2.38 -15.37
N LEU A 34 -2.63 -3.20 -15.00
CA LEU A 34 -2.78 -4.65 -14.85
C LEU A 34 -2.77 -5.02 -13.36
N GLU A 35 -3.79 -5.72 -12.88
CA GLU A 35 -3.87 -6.20 -11.51
C GLU A 35 -4.15 -7.70 -11.48
N ARG A 36 -3.42 -8.45 -10.65
CA ARG A 36 -3.60 -9.89 -10.52
C ARG A 36 -4.88 -10.24 -9.75
N GLY A 37 -5.25 -9.39 -8.79
CA GLY A 37 -6.40 -9.62 -7.92
C GLY A 37 -7.71 -9.28 -8.60
N ARG A 38 -8.80 -9.76 -8.00
CA ARG A 38 -10.17 -9.50 -8.49
C ARG A 38 -10.53 -8.03 -8.50
N MET A 39 -11.50 -7.66 -9.34
CA MET A 39 -12.08 -6.32 -9.30
C MET A 39 -12.70 -6.02 -7.93
N VAL A 40 -12.47 -4.78 -7.48
CA VAL A 40 -13.18 -4.12 -6.39
C VAL A 40 -13.43 -2.69 -6.86
N GLU A 41 -14.69 -2.28 -6.83
CA GLU A 41 -15.14 -0.94 -7.16
C GLU A 41 -15.58 -0.17 -5.90
N HIS A 42 -15.08 1.06 -5.78
CA HIS A 42 -15.48 1.99 -4.72
C HIS A 42 -17.02 2.15 -4.67
N ARG A 43 -17.59 2.08 -3.47
CA ARG A 43 -19.04 2.17 -3.15
C ARG A 43 -19.92 1.01 -3.65
N LYS A 44 -19.37 0.06 -4.41
CA LYS A 44 -20.12 -1.13 -4.86
C LYS A 44 -19.70 -2.38 -4.10
N ASP A 45 -18.40 -2.63 -4.01
CA ASP A 45 -17.87 -3.93 -3.55
C ASP A 45 -17.38 -3.93 -2.09
N TYR A 46 -17.85 -2.97 -1.29
CA TYR A 46 -17.61 -2.91 0.15
C TYR A 46 -18.65 -3.74 0.91
N ILE A 47 -18.67 -5.04 0.62
CA ILE A 47 -19.74 -5.97 1.00
C ILE A 47 -19.96 -6.15 2.52
N THR A 48 -19.02 -5.70 3.35
CA THR A 48 -19.08 -5.77 4.83
C THR A 48 -19.14 -4.39 5.48
N GLU A 49 -19.15 -3.31 4.70
CA GLU A 49 -19.28 -1.95 5.23
C GLU A 49 -20.63 -1.78 5.93
N GLY A 50 -20.62 -1.16 7.12
CA GLY A 50 -21.84 -0.87 7.88
C GLY A 50 -22.50 -2.08 8.55
N LYS A 51 -22.01 -3.30 8.31
CA LYS A 51 -22.55 -4.51 8.93
C LYS A 51 -22.10 -4.64 10.38
N GLY A 52 -23.06 -4.81 11.29
CA GLY A 52 -22.81 -5.15 12.69
C GLY A 52 -22.28 -6.58 12.83
N PRO A 53 -21.61 -6.94 13.95
CA PRO A 53 -21.09 -8.28 14.17
C PRO A 53 -22.13 -9.40 13.95
N TRP A 54 -23.40 -9.19 14.32
CA TRP A 54 -24.47 -10.18 14.16
C TRP A 54 -24.85 -10.47 12.69
N GLN A 55 -24.48 -9.59 11.75
CA GLN A 55 -24.71 -9.77 10.32
C GLN A 55 -23.49 -10.39 9.60
N LEU A 56 -22.37 -10.55 10.32
CA LEU A 56 -21.17 -11.14 9.77
C LEU A 56 -21.12 -12.64 10.07
N PRO A 57 -20.60 -13.47 9.15
CA PRO A 57 -20.31 -14.86 9.45
C PRO A 57 -19.50 -14.99 10.74
N TYR A 58 -19.87 -15.96 11.57
CA TYR A 58 -19.20 -16.28 12.82
C TYR A 58 -19.01 -15.06 13.77
N ARG A 59 -19.96 -14.11 13.72
CA ARG A 59 -19.92 -12.86 14.50
C ARG A 59 -18.65 -12.02 14.31
N GLY A 60 -18.01 -12.13 13.15
CA GLY A 60 -16.81 -11.36 12.82
C GLY A 60 -15.49 -12.13 12.91
N ASN A 61 -15.47 -13.36 13.41
CA ASN A 61 -14.23 -14.12 13.61
C ASN A 61 -14.28 -15.46 12.86
N LEU A 62 -13.36 -15.68 11.94
CA LEU A 62 -13.27 -16.97 11.25
C LEU A 62 -12.99 -18.12 12.24
N PRO A 63 -13.49 -19.34 11.97
CA PRO A 63 -13.12 -20.51 12.74
C PRO A 63 -11.60 -20.70 12.74
N PRO A 64 -10.95 -20.98 13.90
CA PRO A 64 -9.50 -21.13 13.97
C PRO A 64 -8.92 -22.15 12.98
N ALA A 65 -9.62 -23.27 12.76
CA ALA A 65 -9.20 -24.29 11.79
C ALA A 65 -9.15 -23.76 10.34
N GLU A 66 -10.07 -22.87 9.94
CA GLU A 66 -10.04 -22.24 8.62
C GLU A 66 -8.90 -21.23 8.51
N VAL A 67 -8.64 -20.47 9.58
CA VAL A 67 -7.54 -19.50 9.62
C VAL A 67 -6.20 -20.21 9.47
N GLU A 68 -5.97 -21.32 10.20
CA GLU A 68 -4.71 -22.07 10.10
C GLU A 68 -4.56 -22.78 8.75
N ARG A 69 -5.66 -23.24 8.15
CA ARG A 69 -5.63 -23.88 6.84
C ARG A 69 -5.35 -22.90 5.70
N ASP A 70 -6.04 -21.76 5.66
CA ASP A 70 -6.10 -20.90 4.47
C ASP A 70 -5.39 -19.56 4.63
N TYR A 71 -5.14 -19.09 5.86
CA TYR A 71 -4.67 -17.73 6.14
C TYR A 71 -3.55 -17.70 7.19
N VAL A 72 -2.69 -18.72 7.20
CA VAL A 72 -1.58 -18.88 8.17
C VAL A 72 -0.65 -17.65 8.22
N MET A 73 -0.46 -16.94 7.09
CA MET A 73 0.28 -15.68 7.03
C MET A 73 -0.64 -14.48 7.10
N ALA A 74 -1.74 -14.48 6.35
CA ALA A 74 -2.65 -13.35 6.25
C ALA A 74 -3.35 -13.01 7.59
N LYS A 75 -3.44 -13.94 8.55
CA LYS A 75 -3.95 -13.68 9.91
C LYS A 75 -3.16 -12.59 10.63
N TRP A 76 -1.85 -12.47 10.37
CA TRP A 76 -1.02 -11.39 10.91
C TRP A 76 -1.39 -10.02 10.35
N GLY A 77 -2.09 -9.98 9.21
CA GLY A 77 -2.68 -8.79 8.63
C GLY A 77 -4.12 -8.52 9.02
N GLY A 78 -4.78 -9.41 9.77
CA GLY A 78 -6.20 -9.30 10.15
C GLY A 78 -7.16 -10.15 9.30
N ALA A 79 -6.66 -11.07 8.48
CA ALA A 79 -7.50 -11.96 7.67
C ALA A 79 -8.37 -12.92 8.51
N ASN A 80 -8.08 -13.08 9.81
CA ASN A 80 -8.92 -13.84 10.75
C ASN A 80 -10.29 -13.20 11.01
N LEU A 81 -10.49 -11.94 10.58
CA LEU A 81 -11.75 -11.21 10.78
C LEU A 81 -12.62 -11.26 9.51
N THR A 82 -13.81 -11.86 9.60
CA THR A 82 -14.71 -12.09 8.44
C THR A 82 -15.16 -10.79 7.75
N GLY A 83 -15.12 -9.67 8.48
CA GLY A 83 -15.38 -8.35 7.93
C GLY A 83 -14.37 -7.89 6.87
N GLN A 84 -13.17 -8.49 6.80
CA GLN A 84 -12.10 -8.04 5.90
C GLN A 84 -11.34 -9.17 5.21
N THR A 85 -11.53 -10.45 5.58
CA THR A 85 -10.82 -11.61 4.99
C THR A 85 -10.81 -11.61 3.46
N HIS A 86 -11.91 -11.21 2.83
CA HIS A 86 -12.08 -11.20 1.36
C HIS A 86 -11.18 -10.18 0.61
N TYR A 87 -10.39 -9.40 1.35
CA TYR A 87 -9.33 -8.52 0.83
C TYR A 87 -7.92 -9.09 0.98
N TYR A 88 -7.81 -10.33 1.48
CA TYR A 88 -6.53 -11.01 1.67
C TYR A 88 -6.41 -12.15 0.69
N ASN A 89 -5.17 -12.45 0.34
CA ASN A 89 -4.83 -13.63 -0.42
C ASN A 89 -5.05 -14.89 0.41
N ASN A 90 -5.54 -15.96 -0.22
CA ASN A 90 -5.56 -17.29 0.39
C ASN A 90 -4.14 -17.89 0.28
N ASP A 91 -3.52 -18.14 1.43
CA ASP A 91 -2.12 -18.59 1.52
C ASP A 91 -1.97 -20.05 1.07
N ARG A 92 -2.99 -20.90 1.21
CA ARG A 92 -2.96 -22.29 0.72
C ARG A 92 -2.98 -22.35 -0.80
N LEU A 93 -3.79 -21.50 -1.44
CA LEU A 93 -3.88 -21.45 -2.91
C LEU A 93 -2.71 -20.71 -3.55
N ASN A 94 -2.00 -19.89 -2.77
CA ASN A 94 -0.89 -19.07 -3.24
C ASN A 94 0.27 -19.16 -2.23
N PRO A 95 0.91 -20.32 -2.07
CA PRO A 95 1.89 -20.51 -1.01
C PRO A 95 3.06 -19.54 -1.11
N ILE A 96 3.67 -19.26 0.04
CA ILE A 96 4.99 -18.64 0.13
C ILE A 96 5.92 -19.75 0.57
N ASP A 97 6.99 -19.96 -0.19
CA ASP A 97 8.05 -20.88 0.18
C ASP A 97 9.09 -20.13 1.02
N PHE A 98 9.49 -20.74 2.14
CA PHE A 98 10.53 -20.24 3.03
C PHE A 98 11.09 -21.40 3.86
N GLU A 99 12.37 -21.32 4.23
CA GLU A 99 12.97 -22.28 5.14
C GLU A 99 12.29 -22.20 6.51
N ASN A 100 11.81 -23.32 7.06
CA ASN A 100 11.09 -23.36 8.35
C ASN A 100 11.89 -22.74 9.52
N SER A 101 13.22 -22.74 9.44
CA SER A 101 14.12 -22.11 10.42
C SER A 101 14.14 -20.57 10.34
N LYS A 102 13.59 -19.97 9.26
CA LYS A 102 13.56 -18.54 8.97
C LYS A 102 12.14 -18.13 8.57
N PRO A 103 11.21 -18.01 9.54
CA PRO A 103 9.81 -17.73 9.23
C PRO A 103 9.68 -16.39 8.50
N PHE A 104 9.14 -16.41 7.29
CA PHE A 104 8.89 -15.21 6.49
C PHE A 104 7.38 -14.94 6.41
N ARG A 105 6.92 -13.89 7.10
CA ARG A 105 5.51 -13.52 7.17
C ARG A 105 5.22 -12.36 6.25
N TRP A 106 4.66 -12.63 5.07
CA TRP A 106 4.34 -11.58 4.10
C TRP A 106 2.85 -11.54 3.76
N VAL A 107 2.15 -10.56 4.33
CA VAL A 107 0.72 -10.35 4.08
C VAL A 107 0.50 -9.81 2.67
N ARG A 108 -0.35 -10.48 1.89
CA ARG A 108 -0.67 -10.10 0.50
C ARG A 108 -2.17 -9.80 0.35
N PRO A 109 -2.54 -8.71 -0.33
CA PRO A 109 -3.91 -8.48 -0.78
C PRO A 109 -4.23 -9.36 -2.00
N ASN A 110 -5.50 -9.43 -2.41
CA ASN A 110 -5.95 -10.15 -3.59
C ASN A 110 -7.06 -9.41 -4.37
N GLN A 111 -6.88 -8.11 -4.60
CA GLN A 111 -7.89 -7.28 -5.26
C GLN A 111 -7.30 -5.99 -5.83
N VAL A 112 -8.04 -5.36 -6.74
CA VAL A 112 -7.78 -3.99 -7.21
C VAL A 112 -7.72 -3.02 -6.03
N GLY A 113 -6.67 -2.20 -5.99
CA GLY A 113 -6.32 -1.32 -4.89
C GLY A 113 -5.27 -1.90 -3.93
N GLY A 114 -5.03 -3.21 -3.97
CA GLY A 114 -3.98 -3.88 -3.19
C GLY A 114 -4.01 -3.53 -1.70
N LYS A 115 -2.82 -3.27 -1.13
CA LYS A 115 -2.66 -2.98 0.31
C LYS A 115 -3.37 -1.69 0.76
N SER A 116 -3.78 -0.82 -0.16
CA SER A 116 -4.48 0.43 0.18
C SER A 116 -5.84 0.22 0.85
N LEU A 117 -6.40 -1.00 0.81
CA LEU A 117 -7.62 -1.36 1.53
C LEU A 117 -7.36 -1.99 2.92
N ILE A 118 -6.15 -2.50 3.16
CA ILE A 118 -5.81 -3.29 4.36
C ILE A 118 -4.67 -2.70 5.23
N TRP A 119 -4.10 -1.56 4.85
CA TRP A 119 -3.03 -0.86 5.59
C TRP A 119 -3.51 -0.11 6.84
N GLY A 120 -2.60 0.38 7.69
CA GLY A 120 -2.94 1.10 8.92
C GLY A 120 -3.31 2.59 8.75
N ARG A 121 -3.17 3.15 7.55
CA ARG A 121 -3.38 4.57 7.21
C ARG A 121 -2.41 5.54 7.88
N VAL A 122 -1.48 5.06 8.69
CA VAL A 122 -0.37 5.85 9.22
C VAL A 122 0.49 6.37 8.06
N ALA A 123 0.71 7.68 8.02
CA ALA A 123 1.40 8.36 6.94
C ALA A 123 2.43 9.33 7.54
N LEU A 124 3.65 8.83 7.75
CA LEU A 124 4.76 9.57 8.34
C LEU A 124 5.78 9.94 7.27
N ARG A 125 6.43 11.09 7.44
CA ARG A 125 7.62 11.45 6.67
C ARG A 125 8.84 10.75 7.26
N TRP A 126 9.79 10.43 6.41
CA TRP A 126 11.18 10.30 6.84
C TRP A 126 11.80 11.67 7.07
N SER A 127 12.82 11.71 7.91
CA SER A 127 13.57 12.90 8.29
C SER A 127 14.93 12.98 7.60
N HIS A 128 15.64 14.10 7.75
CA HIS A 128 17.06 14.19 7.39
C HIS A 128 17.87 13.05 8.01
N ILE A 129 17.57 12.72 9.28
CA ILE A 129 18.24 11.65 10.04
C ILE A 129 18.12 10.31 9.31
N ASP A 130 16.97 10.00 8.70
CA ASP A 130 16.71 8.75 8.00
C ASP A 130 17.43 8.68 6.64
N PHE A 131 17.40 9.77 5.87
CA PHE A 131 18.10 9.85 4.58
C PHE A 131 19.64 9.82 4.75
N GLU A 132 20.14 10.28 5.88
CA GLU A 132 21.58 10.29 6.20
C GLU A 132 22.04 9.04 6.96
N ALA A 133 21.13 8.25 7.52
CA ALA A 133 21.44 7.16 8.45
C ALA A 133 22.47 6.19 7.87
N ASN A 134 22.28 5.75 6.63
CA ASN A 134 23.19 4.79 6.00
C ASN A 134 24.63 5.33 5.90
N LYS A 135 24.79 6.62 5.59
CA LYS A 135 26.11 7.27 5.49
C LYS A 135 26.73 7.50 6.86
N ARG A 136 25.93 7.98 7.83
CA ARG A 136 26.39 8.29 9.19
C ARG A 136 26.78 7.03 9.96
N ASP A 137 25.95 5.99 9.86
CA ASP A 137 26.08 4.78 10.65
C ASP A 137 27.04 3.76 9.97
N GLY A 138 27.42 4.00 8.70
CA GLY A 138 28.33 3.14 7.94
C GLY A 138 27.72 1.81 7.47
N HIS A 139 26.38 1.71 7.49
CA HIS A 139 25.62 0.52 7.10
C HIS A 139 24.69 0.82 5.92
N GLY A 140 24.60 -0.10 4.95
CA GLY A 140 23.78 0.11 3.76
C GLY A 140 24.42 1.10 2.76
N SER A 141 23.62 1.60 1.82
CA SER A 141 24.07 2.57 0.81
C SER A 141 23.47 3.95 1.08
N PRO A 142 24.25 5.05 1.02
CA PRO A 142 23.72 6.40 1.11
C PRO A 142 22.56 6.61 0.12
N TRP A 143 21.50 7.28 0.56
CA TRP A 143 20.40 7.62 -0.35
C TRP A 143 20.90 8.54 -1.46
N PRO A 144 20.52 8.29 -2.73
CA PRO A 144 20.92 9.14 -3.85
C PRO A 144 20.09 10.43 -3.95
N VAL A 145 19.21 10.67 -2.99
CA VAL A 145 18.34 11.84 -2.87
C VAL A 145 18.32 12.29 -1.41
N THR A 146 18.07 13.58 -1.21
CA THR A 146 17.97 14.20 0.11
C THR A 146 16.51 14.36 0.54
N TYR A 147 16.29 14.60 1.83
CA TYR A 147 14.96 14.97 2.33
C TYR A 147 14.41 16.21 1.60
N ASP A 148 15.23 17.23 1.36
CA ASP A 148 14.77 18.49 0.74
C ASP A 148 14.28 18.29 -0.69
N GLU A 149 14.87 17.36 -1.43
CA GLU A 149 14.39 16.97 -2.75
C GLU A 149 13.04 16.22 -2.70
N ILE A 150 12.78 15.47 -1.62
CA ILE A 150 11.58 14.65 -1.45
C ILE A 150 10.45 15.41 -0.73
N ALA A 151 10.76 16.37 0.12
CA ALA A 151 9.80 17.12 0.93
C ALA A 151 8.68 17.81 0.12
N PRO A 152 8.94 18.39 -1.07
CA PRO A 152 7.87 18.90 -1.93
C PRO A 152 6.89 17.80 -2.37
N TRP A 153 7.38 16.57 -2.63
CA TRP A 153 6.55 15.44 -3.02
C TRP A 153 5.73 14.88 -1.86
N TYR A 154 6.29 14.84 -0.65
CA TYR A 154 5.49 14.55 0.55
C TYR A 154 4.35 15.56 0.69
N SER A 155 4.65 16.86 0.55
CA SER A 155 3.65 17.92 0.66
C SER A 155 2.55 17.81 -0.39
N TYR A 156 2.91 17.44 -1.62
CA TYR A 156 1.96 17.17 -2.71
C TYR A 156 1.01 16.01 -2.36
N VAL A 157 1.57 14.87 -1.94
CA VAL A 157 0.79 13.68 -1.58
C VAL A 157 -0.09 13.94 -0.36
N GLU A 158 0.42 14.63 0.65
CA GLU A 158 -0.30 14.91 1.90
C GLU A 158 -1.53 15.78 1.67
N LYS A 159 -1.36 16.87 0.91
CA LYS A 159 -2.46 17.77 0.52
C LYS A 159 -3.51 17.05 -0.30
N TYR A 160 -3.09 16.23 -1.27
CA TYR A 160 -4.02 15.52 -2.14
C TYR A 160 -4.76 14.39 -1.39
N ALA A 161 -4.06 13.61 -0.57
CA ALA A 161 -4.63 12.51 0.19
C ALA A 161 -5.55 12.96 1.33
N GLY A 162 -5.27 14.13 1.92
CA GLY A 162 -5.94 14.64 3.12
C GLY A 162 -5.40 13.95 4.38
N ILE A 163 -4.13 14.16 4.68
CA ILE A 163 -3.52 13.63 5.91
C ILE A 163 -3.97 14.48 7.09
N ALA A 164 -4.43 13.84 8.16
CA ALA A 164 -4.78 14.48 9.42
C ALA A 164 -3.64 14.31 10.42
N GLY A 165 -3.32 15.36 11.18
CA GLY A 165 -2.23 15.34 12.14
C GLY A 165 -1.98 16.69 12.79
N SER A 166 -1.11 16.72 13.78
CA SER A 166 -0.62 17.93 14.42
C SER A 166 0.84 18.22 14.01
N LYS A 167 1.26 19.47 14.26
CA LYS A 167 2.62 19.95 13.99
C LYS A 167 3.36 20.09 15.31
N GLU A 168 4.50 19.43 15.44
CA GLU A 168 5.28 19.38 16.68
C GLU A 168 6.70 19.90 16.55
N GLY A 169 7.18 20.17 15.32
CA GLY A 169 8.55 20.62 15.07
C GLY A 169 9.61 19.60 15.48
N LEU A 170 9.31 18.30 15.37
CA LEU A 170 10.24 17.22 15.74
C LEU A 170 11.22 16.95 14.59
N GLU A 171 12.52 16.97 14.88
CA GLU A 171 13.57 16.71 13.88
C GLU A 171 13.48 15.30 13.29
N GLN A 172 13.27 14.29 14.15
CA GLN A 172 13.15 12.88 13.76
C GLN A 172 11.80 12.54 13.12
N LEU A 173 10.82 13.44 13.19
CA LEU A 173 9.52 13.26 12.57
C LEU A 173 9.01 14.61 12.02
N PRO A 174 9.62 15.12 10.93
CA PRO A 174 9.33 16.44 10.42
C PRO A 174 7.85 16.63 10.11
N ASP A 175 7.35 17.82 10.40
CA ASP A 175 5.98 18.20 10.08
C ASP A 175 5.71 18.19 8.57
N GLY A 176 4.43 18.22 8.23
CA GLY A 176 3.92 18.19 6.87
C GLY A 176 2.65 19.00 6.74
N GLU A 177 1.84 18.66 5.76
CA GLU A 177 0.69 19.42 5.34
C GLU A 177 -0.59 18.70 5.75
N TYR A 178 -1.15 19.11 6.89
CA TYR A 178 -2.19 18.35 7.58
C TYR A 178 -3.50 19.10 7.65
N GLN A 179 -4.60 18.35 7.52
CA GLN A 179 -5.88 18.70 8.13
C GLN A 179 -5.75 18.59 9.67
N PRO A 180 -6.67 19.20 10.45
CA PRO A 180 -6.66 19.08 11.91
C PRO A 180 -6.56 17.62 12.38
N PRO A 181 -5.87 17.33 13.50
CA PRO A 181 -5.73 15.96 13.99
C PRO A 181 -7.07 15.39 14.44
N HIS A 182 -7.19 14.05 14.43
CA HIS A 182 -8.22 13.39 15.23
C HIS A 182 -7.95 13.69 16.72
N PRO A 183 -8.97 14.12 17.48
CA PRO A 183 -8.79 14.48 18.88
C PRO A 183 -8.40 13.24 19.69
N MET A 184 -7.46 13.43 20.62
CA MET A 184 -7.15 12.42 21.62
C MET A 184 -8.34 12.23 22.56
N ASN A 185 -8.58 10.98 22.97
CA ASN A 185 -9.52 10.68 24.02
C ASN A 185 -8.91 10.96 25.42
N VAL A 186 -9.75 10.86 26.47
CA VAL A 186 -9.35 11.15 27.85
C VAL A 186 -8.17 10.28 28.34
N ALA A 187 -8.12 9.00 27.95
CA ALA A 187 -7.03 8.10 28.31
C ALA A 187 -5.72 8.47 27.59
N GLU A 188 -5.79 8.85 26.32
CA GLU A 188 -4.63 9.31 25.55
C GLU A 188 -4.06 10.62 26.12
N LEU A 189 -4.92 11.57 26.50
CA LEU A 189 -4.52 12.81 27.15
C LEU A 189 -3.87 12.55 28.53
N TRP A 190 -4.46 11.65 29.32
CA TRP A 190 -3.92 11.22 30.60
C TRP A 190 -2.50 10.63 30.47
N VAL A 191 -2.28 9.77 29.45
CA VAL A 191 -0.97 9.17 29.18
C VAL A 191 0.01 10.22 28.66
N LYS A 192 -0.44 11.10 27.75
CA LYS A 192 0.38 12.17 27.18
C LYS A 192 1.00 13.02 28.27
N GLU A 193 0.18 13.54 29.19
CA GLU A 193 0.64 14.42 30.25
C GLU A 193 1.73 13.76 31.11
N ARG A 194 1.49 12.51 31.54
CA ARG A 194 2.41 11.76 32.40
C ARG A 194 3.70 11.36 31.68
N LEU A 195 3.60 10.92 30.43
CA LEU A 195 4.76 10.53 29.62
C LEU A 195 5.68 11.73 29.39
N GLU A 196 5.13 12.86 28.97
CA GLU A 196 5.93 14.05 28.65
C GLU A 196 6.54 14.69 29.89
N ARG A 197 5.88 14.56 31.06
CA ARG A 197 6.43 14.96 32.35
C ARG A 197 7.58 14.05 32.82
N ALA A 198 7.38 12.74 32.71
CA ALA A 198 8.35 11.75 33.18
C ALA A 198 9.61 11.70 32.29
N ILE A 199 9.48 12.00 31.00
CA ILE A 199 10.57 11.97 30.04
C ILE A 199 10.60 13.29 29.26
N PRO A 200 11.26 14.34 29.81
CA PRO A 200 11.39 15.62 29.13
C PRO A 200 11.96 15.47 27.71
N GLY A 201 11.32 16.12 26.74
CA GLY A 201 11.66 16.01 25.32
C GLY A 201 10.97 14.87 24.56
N ARG A 202 10.38 13.88 25.26
CA ARG A 202 9.48 12.90 24.61
C ARG A 202 8.13 13.57 24.33
N LYS A 203 7.53 13.22 23.18
CA LYS A 203 6.18 13.66 22.81
C LYS A 203 5.26 12.47 22.54
N LEU A 204 4.02 12.55 23.03
CA LEU A 204 2.91 11.71 22.59
C LEU A 204 2.01 12.54 21.69
N ILE A 205 1.84 12.15 20.44
CA ILE A 205 1.14 12.95 19.43
C ILE A 205 -0.02 12.16 18.84
N SER A 206 -1.01 12.86 18.29
CA SER A 206 -2.03 12.20 17.48
C SER A 206 -1.35 11.63 16.25
N THR A 207 -1.55 10.34 15.99
CA THR A 207 -0.92 9.68 14.84
C THR A 207 -1.29 10.42 13.56
N ARG A 208 -0.29 10.74 12.74
CA ARG A 208 -0.51 11.35 11.42
C ARG A 208 -1.06 10.28 10.49
N THR A 209 -2.31 10.45 10.05
CA THR A 209 -3.06 9.41 9.35
C THR A 209 -3.73 9.94 8.09
N ALA A 210 -3.87 9.07 7.10
CA ALA A 210 -4.63 9.35 5.90
C ALA A 210 -6.14 9.20 6.11
N ASN A 211 -6.64 9.39 7.33
CA ASN A 211 -8.05 9.45 7.69
C ASN A 211 -8.45 10.92 7.80
N MET A 212 -9.16 11.44 6.81
CA MET A 212 -9.47 12.87 6.71
C MET A 212 -10.38 13.35 7.84
N THR A 213 -10.11 14.55 8.34
CA THR A 213 -10.96 15.28 9.30
C THR A 213 -11.79 16.37 8.64
N GLU A 214 -11.44 16.76 7.42
CA GLU A 214 -12.19 17.73 6.61
C GLU A 214 -12.61 17.13 5.26
N ASP A 215 -13.71 17.64 4.72
CA ASP A 215 -14.25 17.20 3.43
C ASP A 215 -13.31 17.61 2.27
N LYS A 216 -13.35 16.82 1.19
CA LYS A 216 -12.70 17.14 -0.09
C LYS A 216 -13.72 17.02 -1.22
N PRO A 217 -14.65 18.00 -1.35
CA PRO A 217 -15.76 17.93 -2.30
C PRO A 217 -15.30 17.85 -3.76
N GLU A 218 -14.16 18.45 -4.10
CA GLU A 218 -13.53 18.39 -5.42
C GLU A 218 -13.11 16.97 -5.83
N GLN A 219 -12.88 16.10 -4.84
CA GLN A 219 -12.60 14.67 -5.03
C GLN A 219 -13.84 13.79 -4.76
N GLY A 220 -14.99 14.39 -4.40
CA GLY A 220 -16.20 13.67 -4.03
C GLY A 220 -16.06 12.84 -2.74
N ARG A 221 -15.20 13.27 -1.81
CA ARG A 221 -14.89 12.57 -0.56
C ARG A 221 -15.35 13.38 0.65
N ALA A 222 -15.90 12.70 1.64
CA ALA A 222 -16.32 13.28 2.92
C ALA A 222 -15.34 12.90 4.04
N ARG A 223 -15.31 13.70 5.11
CA ARG A 223 -14.51 13.48 6.32
C ARG A 223 -14.88 12.16 7.01
N CYS A 224 -13.95 11.69 7.84
CA CYS A 224 -14.11 10.48 8.62
C CYS A 224 -15.34 10.56 9.52
N GLN A 225 -16.12 9.48 9.51
CA GLN A 225 -17.31 9.31 10.36
C GLN A 225 -16.99 8.57 11.66
N SER A 226 -15.70 8.39 11.99
CA SER A 226 -15.19 7.73 13.20
C SER A 226 -15.81 6.37 13.52
N ARG A 227 -16.11 5.57 12.48
CA ARG A 227 -16.79 4.27 12.60
C ARG A 227 -15.89 3.11 13.04
N SER A 228 -14.57 3.30 13.04
CA SER A 228 -13.59 2.24 13.33
C SER A 228 -13.75 0.97 12.47
N MET A 229 -14.07 1.14 11.17
CA MET A 229 -14.32 0.04 10.22
C MET A 229 -13.47 0.13 8.95
N CYS A 230 -12.33 0.83 8.98
CA CYS A 230 -11.56 1.18 7.78
C CYS A 230 -11.18 -0.05 6.92
N ALA A 231 -10.88 -1.19 7.54
CA ALA A 231 -10.51 -2.43 6.85
C ALA A 231 -11.66 -3.09 6.05
N ARG A 232 -12.89 -2.55 6.11
CA ARG A 232 -14.08 -3.06 5.41
C ARG A 232 -14.45 -2.25 4.17
N GLY A 233 -13.57 -1.33 3.76
CA GLY A 233 -13.90 -0.30 2.78
C GLY A 233 -14.57 0.92 3.44
N CYS A 234 -14.63 2.03 2.71
CA CYS A 234 -15.27 3.25 3.18
C CYS A 234 -15.92 4.00 2.01
N SER A 235 -17.23 3.92 1.87
CA SER A 235 -18.00 4.56 0.80
C SER A 235 -17.90 6.10 0.81
N PHE A 236 -17.62 6.69 1.98
CA PHE A 236 -17.36 8.13 2.11
C PHE A 236 -16.04 8.58 1.48
N GLY A 237 -15.12 7.66 1.14
CA GLY A 237 -13.77 8.00 0.69
C GLY A 237 -12.92 8.70 1.76
N ALA A 238 -13.29 8.55 3.03
CA ALA A 238 -12.73 9.30 4.15
C ALA A 238 -11.31 8.91 4.55
N TYR A 239 -10.75 7.82 4.00
CA TYR A 239 -9.35 7.51 4.15
C TYR A 239 -8.69 7.25 2.80
N PHE A 240 -7.37 7.43 2.70
CA PHE A 240 -6.69 7.15 1.44
C PHE A 240 -6.74 5.65 1.07
N SER A 241 -7.36 5.38 -0.07
CA SER A 241 -7.21 4.14 -0.82
C SER A 241 -7.12 4.48 -2.30
N THR A 242 -6.44 3.64 -3.08
CA THR A 242 -6.42 3.77 -4.54
C THR A 242 -7.85 3.86 -5.09
N GLN A 243 -8.77 3.07 -4.52
CA GLN A 243 -10.19 3.02 -4.86
C GLN A 243 -10.92 4.36 -4.81
N SER A 244 -10.64 5.17 -3.79
CA SER A 244 -11.39 6.40 -3.50
C SER A 244 -10.65 7.68 -3.88
N VAL A 245 -9.34 7.61 -4.14
CA VAL A 245 -8.49 8.80 -4.26
C VAL A 245 -7.83 8.92 -5.63
N THR A 246 -7.01 7.95 -6.03
CA THR A 246 -6.23 8.07 -7.27
C THR A 246 -6.93 7.45 -8.48
N LEU A 247 -7.60 6.31 -8.28
CA LEU A 247 -8.30 5.62 -9.37
C LEU A 247 -9.49 6.42 -9.95
N PRO A 248 -10.32 7.11 -9.13
CA PRO A 248 -11.37 7.97 -9.67
C PRO A 248 -10.82 9.12 -10.52
N ALA A 249 -9.70 9.72 -10.10
CA ALA A 249 -9.03 10.80 -10.84
C ALA A 249 -8.50 10.29 -12.19
N ALA A 250 -7.80 9.15 -12.20
CA ALA A 250 -7.34 8.51 -13.44
C ALA A 250 -8.51 8.18 -14.39
N ARG A 251 -9.60 7.59 -13.87
CA ARG A 251 -10.78 7.25 -14.68
C ARG A 251 -11.46 8.47 -15.31
N LYS A 252 -11.52 9.60 -14.59
CA LYS A 252 -12.14 10.84 -15.09
C LYS A 252 -11.50 11.37 -16.38
N THR A 253 -10.25 11.00 -16.65
CA THR A 253 -9.54 11.41 -17.87
C THR A 253 -9.97 10.65 -19.12
N ASN A 254 -10.68 9.51 -18.97
CA ASN A 254 -10.94 8.53 -20.04
C ASN A 254 -9.68 7.91 -20.70
N ASN A 255 -8.50 8.08 -20.08
CA ASN A 255 -7.24 7.53 -20.60
C ASN A 255 -6.80 6.24 -19.90
N LEU A 256 -7.58 5.74 -18.94
CA LEU A 256 -7.25 4.53 -18.18
C LEU A 256 -8.02 3.32 -18.69
N THR A 257 -7.29 2.28 -19.10
CA THR A 257 -7.79 0.90 -19.20
C THR A 257 -7.28 0.13 -17.99
N LEU A 258 -8.18 -0.50 -17.23
CA LEU A 258 -7.82 -1.34 -16.08
C LEU A 258 -8.33 -2.75 -16.28
N LEU A 259 -7.42 -3.72 -16.21
CA LEU A 259 -7.74 -5.14 -16.28
C LEU A 259 -7.38 -5.82 -14.96
N SER A 260 -8.38 -6.43 -14.32
CA SER A 260 -8.20 -7.29 -13.13
C SER A 260 -7.95 -8.73 -13.53
N ASP A 261 -7.59 -9.57 -12.56
CA ASP A 261 -7.35 -11.00 -12.76
C ASP A 261 -6.26 -11.26 -13.81
N GLN A 262 -5.35 -10.30 -13.99
CA GLN A 262 -4.25 -10.31 -14.94
C GLN A 262 -2.92 -10.58 -14.22
N VAL A 263 -2.42 -11.80 -14.35
CA VAL A 263 -1.15 -12.21 -13.74
C VAL A 263 0.00 -11.86 -14.68
N VAL A 264 0.75 -10.81 -14.36
CA VAL A 264 1.99 -10.50 -15.08
C VAL A 264 3.06 -11.53 -14.75
N THR A 265 3.61 -12.19 -15.77
CA THR A 265 4.60 -13.26 -15.59
C THR A 265 6.03 -12.74 -15.73
N ASN A 266 6.29 -11.94 -16.76
CA ASN A 266 7.59 -11.40 -17.12
C ASN A 266 7.47 -10.21 -18.07
N LEU A 267 8.59 -9.54 -18.30
CA LEU A 267 8.75 -8.44 -19.24
C LEU A 267 9.42 -8.93 -20.53
N GLU A 268 8.99 -8.38 -21.66
CA GLU A 268 9.63 -8.58 -22.97
C GLU A 268 10.72 -7.53 -23.15
N TYR A 269 11.89 -7.95 -23.61
CA TYR A 269 13.07 -7.08 -23.71
C TYR A 269 13.78 -7.29 -25.04
N ASP A 270 14.08 -6.18 -25.71
CA ASP A 270 14.87 -6.17 -26.93
C ASP A 270 16.36 -5.91 -26.59
N PRO A 271 17.25 -6.89 -26.78
CA PRO A 271 18.67 -6.73 -26.49
C PRO A 271 19.39 -5.77 -27.43
N LYS A 272 18.85 -5.49 -28.64
CA LYS A 272 19.47 -4.56 -29.58
C LYS A 272 19.26 -3.11 -29.13
N THR A 273 18.03 -2.76 -28.79
CA THR A 273 17.70 -1.40 -28.31
C THR A 273 17.91 -1.22 -26.81
N LYS A 274 18.13 -2.33 -26.08
CA LYS A 274 18.25 -2.38 -24.62
C LYS A 274 17.02 -1.81 -23.91
N ARG A 275 15.82 -2.14 -24.41
CA ARG A 275 14.56 -1.64 -23.87
C ARG A 275 13.57 -2.75 -23.62
N VAL A 276 12.78 -2.57 -22.55
CA VAL A 276 11.54 -3.33 -22.38
C VAL A 276 10.57 -2.90 -23.48
N THR A 277 9.99 -3.87 -24.18
CA THR A 277 9.08 -3.64 -25.31
C THR A 277 7.64 -4.03 -25.01
N GLY A 278 7.43 -4.84 -23.97
CA GLY A 278 6.10 -5.28 -23.58
C GLY A 278 6.06 -6.01 -22.24
N VAL A 279 4.83 -6.34 -21.83
CA VAL A 279 4.51 -7.01 -20.59
C VAL A 279 3.70 -8.26 -20.92
N ARG A 280 4.19 -9.44 -20.52
CA ARG A 280 3.50 -10.71 -20.70
C ARG A 280 2.58 -10.97 -19.51
N VAL A 281 1.35 -11.36 -19.84
CA VAL A 281 0.24 -11.51 -18.89
C VAL A 281 -0.46 -12.84 -19.16
N VAL A 282 -0.92 -13.49 -18.10
CA VAL A 282 -1.87 -14.61 -18.16
C VAL A 282 -3.13 -14.20 -17.43
N ASP A 283 -4.27 -14.31 -18.11
CA ASP A 283 -5.57 -14.12 -17.49
C ASP A 283 -5.86 -15.30 -16.54
N ALA A 284 -6.10 -15.00 -15.26
CA ALA A 284 -6.24 -16.01 -14.21
C ALA A 284 -7.50 -16.86 -14.34
N ASN A 285 -8.50 -16.41 -15.10
CA ASN A 285 -9.77 -17.11 -15.27
C ASN A 285 -9.76 -18.00 -16.51
N THR A 286 -9.21 -17.49 -17.61
CA THR A 286 -9.23 -18.15 -18.92
C THR A 286 -7.93 -18.88 -19.26
N MET A 287 -6.86 -18.62 -18.51
CA MET A 287 -5.50 -19.11 -18.76
C MET A 287 -4.90 -18.63 -20.10
N GLN A 288 -5.54 -17.66 -20.77
CA GLN A 288 -5.03 -17.10 -22.01
C GLN A 288 -3.85 -16.16 -21.74
N ALA A 289 -2.81 -16.31 -22.56
CA ALA A 289 -1.62 -15.49 -22.48
C ALA A 289 -1.67 -14.35 -23.51
N HIS A 290 -1.33 -13.14 -23.08
CA HIS A 290 -1.28 -11.94 -23.90
C HIS A 290 0.02 -11.17 -23.67
N VAL A 291 0.44 -10.40 -24.65
CA VAL A 291 1.53 -9.43 -24.53
C VAL A 291 0.98 -8.06 -24.87
N TYR A 292 1.13 -7.10 -23.95
CA TYR A 292 0.80 -5.70 -24.19
C TYR A 292 2.07 -4.89 -24.35
N THR A 293 2.13 -4.05 -25.38
CA THR A 293 3.30 -3.23 -25.69
C THR A 293 3.12 -1.80 -25.20
N SER A 294 4.20 -1.16 -24.74
CA SER A 294 4.18 0.25 -24.35
C SER A 294 5.55 0.91 -24.40
N ARG A 295 5.56 2.24 -24.36
CA ARG A 295 6.81 3.01 -24.28
C ARG A 295 7.42 3.01 -22.88
N ILE A 296 6.58 2.93 -21.85
CA ILE A 296 6.98 3.06 -20.45
C ILE A 296 6.29 1.97 -19.63
N VAL A 297 7.04 1.27 -18.79
CA VAL A 297 6.49 0.28 -17.85
C VAL A 297 6.81 0.71 -16.42
N PHE A 298 5.77 0.88 -15.60
CA PHE A 298 5.87 1.13 -14.16
C PHE A 298 5.58 -0.16 -13.39
N LEU A 299 6.60 -0.71 -12.73
CA LEU A 299 6.48 -1.95 -11.97
C LEU A 299 6.08 -1.69 -10.50
N CYS A 300 4.77 -1.72 -10.22
CA CYS A 300 4.15 -1.40 -8.94
C CYS A 300 3.53 -2.63 -8.22
N ALA A 301 4.09 -3.82 -8.42
CA ALA A 301 3.48 -5.10 -8.03
C ALA A 301 3.62 -5.49 -6.55
N SER A 302 4.16 -4.62 -5.68
CA SER A 302 4.70 -4.91 -4.33
C SER A 302 6.11 -5.50 -4.36
N ALA A 303 6.89 -5.29 -3.29
CA ALA A 303 8.31 -5.67 -3.18
C ALA A 303 8.63 -7.09 -3.71
N MET A 304 7.91 -8.11 -3.21
CA MET A 304 8.17 -9.50 -3.59
C MET A 304 7.75 -9.82 -5.04
N ALA A 305 6.56 -9.41 -5.46
CA ALA A 305 6.08 -9.75 -6.81
C ALA A 305 6.77 -8.94 -7.91
N SER A 306 7.14 -7.68 -7.65
CA SER A 306 8.00 -6.91 -8.54
C SER A 306 9.34 -7.63 -8.75
N THR A 307 9.96 -8.10 -7.66
CA THR A 307 11.20 -8.88 -7.73
C THR A 307 11.01 -10.17 -8.52
N GLN A 308 9.94 -10.91 -8.26
CA GLN A 308 9.62 -12.16 -8.98
C GLN A 308 9.46 -11.93 -10.48
N ILE A 309 8.70 -10.91 -10.89
CA ILE A 309 8.51 -10.55 -12.30
C ILE A 309 9.87 -10.25 -12.94
N LEU A 310 10.73 -9.46 -12.28
CA LEU A 310 12.06 -9.16 -12.80
C LEU A 310 12.93 -10.42 -12.90
N LEU A 311 12.94 -11.30 -11.90
CA LEU A 311 13.70 -12.56 -11.92
C LEU A 311 13.24 -13.52 -13.03
N ASN A 312 11.94 -13.51 -13.33
CA ASN A 312 11.35 -14.27 -14.44
C ASN A 312 11.62 -13.65 -15.82
N SER A 313 12.03 -12.38 -15.87
CA SER A 313 12.25 -11.64 -17.11
C SER A 313 13.64 -11.94 -17.68
N ARG A 314 13.72 -13.00 -18.49
CA ARG A 314 14.96 -13.54 -19.07
C ARG A 314 14.91 -13.49 -20.59
N LEU A 315 16.09 -13.39 -21.21
CA LEU A 315 16.20 -13.61 -22.65
C LEU A 315 15.98 -15.10 -22.99
N PRO A 316 15.49 -15.44 -24.19
CA PRO A 316 15.36 -16.83 -24.63
C PRO A 316 16.68 -17.61 -24.46
N GLY A 317 16.62 -18.75 -23.78
CA GLY A 317 17.79 -19.58 -23.48
C GLY A 317 18.71 -19.05 -22.37
N GLY A 318 18.41 -17.90 -21.77
CA GLY A 318 19.18 -17.32 -20.68
C GLY A 318 18.74 -17.83 -19.30
N GLU A 319 19.71 -18.13 -18.44
CA GLU A 319 19.45 -18.55 -17.06
C GLU A 319 19.25 -17.36 -16.10
N ARG A 320 19.76 -16.18 -16.49
CA ARG A 320 19.74 -14.95 -15.68
C ARG A 320 18.79 -13.91 -16.24
N SER A 321 18.15 -13.15 -15.34
CA SER A 321 17.32 -12.00 -15.70
C SER A 321 18.14 -10.91 -16.37
N PHE A 322 17.59 -10.26 -17.40
CA PHE A 322 18.22 -9.08 -17.99
C PHE A 322 18.22 -7.87 -17.04
N ALA A 323 17.34 -7.88 -16.02
CA ALA A 323 17.25 -6.83 -15.03
C ALA A 323 18.27 -6.99 -13.89
N ASP A 324 18.95 -8.14 -13.80
CA ASP A 324 19.93 -8.43 -12.76
C ASP A 324 21.37 -8.13 -13.20
N SER A 325 21.59 -6.96 -13.83
CA SER A 325 22.95 -6.58 -14.24
C SER A 325 23.87 -6.26 -13.05
N SER A 326 23.32 -5.83 -11.92
CA SER A 326 24.07 -5.48 -10.71
C SER A 326 24.35 -6.66 -9.78
N GLY A 327 23.68 -7.81 -9.96
CA GLY A 327 23.73 -8.92 -8.99
C GLY A 327 22.99 -8.64 -7.69
N LEU A 328 22.18 -7.57 -7.62
CA LEU A 328 21.45 -7.18 -6.41
C LEU A 328 19.97 -7.54 -6.49
N LEU A 329 19.46 -8.04 -7.61
CA LEU A 329 18.04 -8.34 -7.75
C LEU A 329 17.62 -9.45 -6.78
N GLY A 330 16.70 -9.12 -5.87
CA GLY A 330 16.23 -10.04 -4.82
C GLY A 330 17.03 -10.00 -3.53
N HIS A 331 18.04 -9.12 -3.42
CA HIS A 331 18.79 -8.87 -2.19
C HIS A 331 18.23 -7.68 -1.41
N TYR A 332 18.70 -7.52 -0.16
CA TYR A 332 18.38 -6.38 0.73
C TYR A 332 16.88 -6.21 1.05
N ILE A 333 16.18 -7.34 1.20
CA ILE A 333 14.80 -7.32 1.69
C ILE A 333 14.80 -6.74 3.11
N MET A 334 14.03 -5.66 3.30
CA MET A 334 13.82 -5.00 4.58
C MET A 334 12.34 -5.01 4.93
N ASP A 335 12.05 -5.13 6.22
CA ASP A 335 10.72 -4.97 6.81
C ASP A 335 10.86 -4.36 8.21
N HIS A 336 9.76 -3.96 8.82
CA HIS A 336 9.73 -3.42 10.17
C HIS A 336 9.37 -4.51 11.19
N ALA A 337 10.02 -4.49 12.34
CA ALA A 337 9.58 -5.30 13.49
C ALA A 337 8.13 -4.92 13.84
N PHE A 338 7.21 -5.83 13.58
CA PHE A 338 5.77 -5.57 13.61
C PHE A 338 5.11 -6.20 14.85
N ARG A 339 4.19 -5.48 15.49
CA ARG A 339 3.39 -5.89 16.67
C ARG A 339 4.17 -6.12 17.97
N THR A 340 5.12 -5.25 18.30
CA THR A 340 5.57 -5.11 19.68
C THR A 340 4.49 -4.40 20.50
N SER A 341 3.92 -5.04 21.52
CA SER A 341 2.84 -4.48 22.34
C SER A 341 3.20 -4.45 23.82
N PHE A 342 2.83 -3.36 24.49
CA PHE A 342 2.70 -3.29 25.94
C PHE A 342 1.23 -3.01 26.28
N TRP A 343 0.75 -3.49 27.42
CA TRP A 343 -0.60 -3.21 27.91
C TRP A 343 -0.56 -2.84 29.38
N GLY A 344 -1.55 -2.07 29.81
CA GLY A 344 -1.75 -1.65 31.19
C GLY A 344 -3.19 -1.16 31.38
N THR A 345 -3.60 -1.02 32.64
CA THR A 345 -4.94 -0.54 33.01
C THR A 345 -4.80 0.84 33.65
N ILE A 346 -5.61 1.81 33.18
CA ILE A 346 -5.71 3.12 33.82
C ILE A 346 -6.85 3.02 34.85
N PRO A 347 -6.64 3.35 36.13
CA PRO A 347 -7.72 3.37 37.11
C PRO A 347 -8.77 4.42 36.74
N ASP A 348 -10.06 4.04 36.75
CA ASP A 348 -11.17 4.94 36.37
C ASP A 348 -11.18 6.25 37.18
N ALA A 349 -10.78 6.18 38.46
CA ALA A 349 -10.68 7.34 39.35
C ALA A 349 -9.65 8.38 38.90
N GLU A 350 -8.75 8.05 37.99
CA GLU A 350 -7.80 8.99 37.42
C GLU A 350 -8.26 9.61 36.09
N LEU A 351 -9.39 9.16 35.54
CA LEU A 351 -9.98 9.66 34.28
C LEU A 351 -11.17 10.62 34.50
N SER A 352 -11.60 10.82 35.75
CA SER A 352 -12.74 11.64 36.16
C SER A 352 -12.45 13.13 36.26
#